data_AF-A0A661HRL1-F1
#
_entry.id   AF-A0A661HRL1-F1
#
_cell.length_a   1.000
_cell.length_b   1.000
_cell.length_c   1.000
_cell.angle_alpha   90.00
_cell.angle_beta   90.00
_cell.angle_gamma   90.00
#
_symmetry.space_group_name_H-M   'P 1'
#
loop_
_entity.id
_entity.type
_entity.pdbx_description
1 polymer ?
#
loop_
_entity_poly.entity_id
_entity_poly.type
_entity_poly.pdbx_seq_one_letter_code
_entity_poly.pdbx_strand_id
1 'polypeptide(L)'
;KEHKSMHIDTLKMLNSPFLRAIMLIAMLSLLGIPLFAGFIGKFLALKSVAVEGMFVVLSIIVLASLIEAVYYFKLVGFMFSKGEKKEPLKISVRQKTVFTLLAFSLILIGVAPMTISNFLLDAGSMMLDGESYVTMLVGG
;
A
#
# COMPACT_ATOMS: atom_id res chain seq x y z
N LYS A 1 -14.58 15.48 -22.33
CA LYS A 1 -14.60 15.10 -20.90
C LYS A 1 -13.39 15.74 -20.26
N GLU A 2 -13.57 16.90 -19.61
CA GLU A 2 -12.47 17.69 -19.05
C GLU A 2 -11.71 16.89 -18.00
N HIS A 3 -10.39 16.81 -18.15
CA HIS A 3 -9.47 16.42 -17.09
C HIS A 3 -9.48 17.50 -16.03
N LYS A 4 -10.45 17.43 -15.10
CA LYS A 4 -10.47 18.28 -13.91
C LYS A 4 -9.19 17.99 -13.12
N SER A 5 -8.30 18.97 -13.05
CA SER A 5 -7.00 18.81 -12.39
C SER A 5 -7.22 18.33 -10.96
N MET A 6 -6.55 17.25 -10.59
CA MET A 6 -6.71 16.61 -9.29
C MET A 6 -5.91 17.39 -8.26
N HIS A 7 -6.48 18.50 -7.77
CA HIS A 7 -5.90 19.27 -6.67
C HIS A 7 -6.14 18.57 -5.34
N ILE A 8 -5.24 18.80 -4.38
CA ILE A 8 -5.35 18.27 -3.01
C ILE A 8 -6.69 18.61 -2.35
N ASP A 9 -7.29 19.75 -2.73
CA ASP A 9 -8.63 20.19 -2.30
C ASP A 9 -9.75 19.19 -2.65
N THR A 10 -9.56 18.36 -3.67
CA THR A 10 -10.49 17.27 -4.04
C THR A 10 -10.68 16.28 -2.89
N LEU A 11 -9.67 16.09 -2.04
CA LEU A 11 -9.77 15.19 -0.89
C LEU A 11 -10.74 15.73 0.17
N LYS A 12 -10.78 17.06 0.37
CA LYS A 12 -11.80 17.69 1.23
C LYS A 12 -13.21 17.55 0.65
N MET A 13 -13.31 17.51 -0.67
CA MET A 13 -14.57 17.38 -1.39
C MET A 13 -15.18 15.97 -1.33
N LEU A 14 -14.50 14.98 -0.75
CA LEU A 14 -15.05 13.64 -0.51
C LEU A 14 -16.20 13.72 0.50
N ASN A 15 -17.43 14.00 0.04
CA ASN A 15 -18.62 14.06 0.91
C ASN A 15 -19.27 12.67 1.07
N SER A 16 -18.49 11.67 1.49
CA SER A 16 -18.97 10.33 1.83
C SER A 16 -18.08 9.73 2.92
N PRO A 17 -18.63 9.38 4.10
CA PRO A 17 -17.86 8.74 5.18
C PRO A 17 -17.18 7.45 4.72
N PHE A 18 -17.87 6.69 3.85
CA PHE A 18 -17.36 5.44 3.31
C PHE A 18 -16.09 5.65 2.48
N LEU A 19 -16.10 6.60 1.53
CA LEU A 19 -14.91 6.84 0.71
C LEU A 19 -13.75 7.38 1.53
N ARG A 20 -14.01 8.24 2.53
CA ARG A 20 -12.97 8.72 3.45
C ARG A 20 -12.33 7.57 4.22
N ALA A 21 -13.13 6.60 4.67
CA ALA A 21 -12.61 5.41 5.35
C ALA A 21 -11.77 4.52 4.43
N ILE A 22 -12.23 4.27 3.19
CA ILE A 22 -11.47 3.50 2.19
C ILE A 22 -10.14 4.20 1.86
N MET A 23 -10.18 5.51 1.61
CA MET A 23 -8.97 6.31 1.36
C MET A 23 -8.02 6.27 2.55
N LEU A 24 -8.54 6.40 3.77
CA LEU A 24 -7.74 6.27 4.98
C LEU A 24 -7.05 4.90 5.06
N ILE A 25 -7.78 3.80 4.86
CA ILE A 25 -7.21 2.44 4.85
C ILE A 25 -6.10 2.31 3.81
N ALA A 26 -6.33 2.81 2.59
CA ALA A 26 -5.32 2.77 1.53
C ALA A 26 -4.06 3.57 1.89
N MET A 27 -4.23 4.76 2.46
CA MET A 27 -3.13 5.63 2.88
C MET A 27 -2.34 5.05 4.06
N LEU A 28 -3.02 4.45 5.04
CA LEU A 28 -2.37 3.76 6.16
C LEU A 28 -1.65 2.47 5.72
N SER A 29 -2.16 1.82 4.67
CA SER A 29 -1.47 0.71 4.04
C SER A 29 -0.19 1.14 3.35
N LEU A 30 -0.23 2.22 2.57
CA LEU A 30 0.95 2.75 1.88
C LEU A 30 2.02 3.21 2.88
N LEU A 31 1.57 3.92 3.93
CA LEU A 31 2.37 4.29 5.09
C LEU A 31 3.14 3.10 5.69
N GLY A 32 2.55 1.90 5.63
CA GLY A 32 3.15 0.68 6.14
C GLY A 32 2.99 0.53 7.65
N ILE A 33 1.80 0.80 8.19
CA ILE A 33 1.47 0.40 9.57
C ILE A 33 1.37 -1.13 9.64
N PRO A 34 1.85 -1.80 10.72
CA PRO A 34 1.94 -3.27 10.81
C PRO A 34 0.67 -4.06 10.46
N LEU A 35 -0.51 -3.46 10.58
CA LEU A 35 -1.80 -4.07 10.26
C LEU A 35 -2.08 -4.19 8.76
N PHE A 36 -1.27 -3.58 7.89
CA PHE A 36 -1.56 -3.48 6.46
C PHE A 36 -0.46 -4.09 5.59
N ALA A 37 -0.86 -4.51 4.39
CA ALA A 37 -0.01 -5.14 3.39
C ALA A 37 1.29 -4.38 3.09
N GLY A 38 1.26 -3.04 3.03
CA GLY A 38 2.44 -2.25 2.70
C GLY A 38 3.55 -2.33 3.75
N PHE A 39 3.25 -2.70 5.00
CA PHE A 39 4.26 -2.99 6.01
C PHE A 39 5.04 -4.25 5.67
N ILE A 40 4.37 -5.32 5.23
CA ILE A 40 5.01 -6.62 4.94
C ILE A 40 6.08 -6.48 3.86
N GLY A 41 5.78 -5.76 2.78
CA GLY A 41 6.74 -5.50 1.71
C GLY A 41 7.98 -4.73 2.20
N LYS A 42 7.77 -3.61 2.91
CA LYS A 42 8.87 -2.81 3.48
C LYS A 42 9.68 -3.60 4.52
N PHE A 43 9.01 -4.37 5.37
CA PHE A 43 9.65 -5.15 6.42
C PHE A 43 10.52 -6.27 5.86
N LEU A 44 10.07 -6.98 4.83
CA LEU A 44 10.89 -7.99 4.15
C LEU A 44 12.14 -7.36 3.52
N ALA A 45 12.00 -6.22 2.84
CA ALA A 45 13.15 -5.49 2.28
C ALA A 45 14.14 -5.04 3.37
N LEU A 46 13.63 -4.45 4.46
CA LEU A 46 14.45 -4.03 5.61
C LEU A 46 15.17 -5.22 6.26
N LYS A 47 14.48 -6.37 6.40
CA LYS A 47 15.08 -7.59 6.94
C LYS A 47 16.24 -8.07 6.07
N SER A 48 16.08 -8.11 4.75
CA SER A 48 17.14 -8.54 3.83
C SER A 48 18.37 -7.62 3.92
N VAL A 49 18.16 -6.31 3.85
CA VAL A 49 19.24 -5.31 3.93
C VAL A 49 19.94 -5.33 5.31
N ALA A 50 19.19 -5.59 6.39
CA ALA A 50 19.74 -5.72 7.73
C ALA A 50 20.63 -6.95 7.88
N VAL A 51 20.21 -8.09 7.31
CA VAL A 51 20.99 -9.35 7.34
C VAL A 51 22.29 -9.21 6.54
N GLU A 52 22.27 -8.48 5.44
CA GLU A 52 23.48 -8.18 4.63
C GLU A 52 24.38 -7.10 5.26
N GLY A 53 24.01 -6.51 6.40
CA GLY A 53 24.81 -5.49 7.08
C GLY A 53 24.86 -4.14 6.35
N MET A 54 23.95 -3.89 5.41
CA MET A 54 23.93 -2.69 4.57
C MET A 54 23.27 -1.50 5.30
N PHE A 55 23.89 -1.05 6.40
CA PHE A 55 23.31 -0.04 7.29
C PHE A 55 23.02 1.32 6.64
N VAL A 56 23.77 1.72 5.60
CA VAL A 56 23.51 2.97 4.86
C VAL A 56 22.18 2.87 4.11
N VAL A 57 21.95 1.77 3.39
CA VAL A 57 20.72 1.54 2.64
C VAL A 57 19.54 1.36 3.59
N LEU A 58 19.73 0.62 4.68
CA LEU A 58 18.73 0.48 5.74
C LEU A 58 18.29 1.86 6.26
N SER A 59 19.25 2.73 6.56
CA SER A 59 18.98 4.08 7.04
C SER A 59 18.18 4.90 6.04
N ILE A 60 18.52 4.82 4.74
CA ILE A 60 17.79 5.51 3.67
C ILE A 60 16.33 5.03 3.60
N ILE A 61 16.09 3.71 3.66
CA ILE A 61 14.74 3.15 3.61
C ILE A 61 13.91 3.63 4.81
N VAL A 62 14.49 3.60 6.01
CA VAL A 62 13.81 4.06 7.24
C VAL A 62 13.49 5.55 7.15
N LEU A 63 14.44 6.39 6.72
CA LEU A 63 14.22 7.82 6.56
C LEU A 63 13.17 8.14 5.50
N ALA A 64 13.20 7.47 4.35
CA ALA A 64 12.18 7.61 3.31
C ALA A 64 10.78 7.27 3.86
N SER A 65 10.68 6.18 4.63
CA SER A 65 9.42 5.78 5.27
C SER A 65 8.93 6.80 6.30
N LEU A 66 9.84 7.46 7.03
CA LEU A 66 9.49 8.52 7.97
C LEU A 66 8.99 9.78 7.25
N ILE A 67 9.65 10.17 6.16
CA ILE A 67 9.22 11.30 5.32
C ILE A 67 7.83 11.04 4.77
N GLU A 68 7.62 9.85 4.19
CA GLU A 68 6.31 9.40 3.72
C GLU A 68 5.26 9.51 4.83
N ALA A 69 5.59 9.06 6.04
CA ALA A 69 4.67 9.16 7.18
C ALA A 69 4.20 10.58 7.47
N VAL A 70 5.12 11.53 7.53
CA VAL A 70 4.78 12.93 7.79
C VAL A 70 3.83 13.48 6.72
N TYR A 71 4.08 13.19 5.44
CA TYR A 71 3.23 13.69 4.35
C TYR A 71 1.84 13.03 4.36
N TYR A 72 1.77 11.73 4.63
CA TYR A 72 0.50 11.00 4.59
C TYR A 72 -0.40 11.36 5.78
N PHE A 73 0.15 11.52 6.98
CA PHE A 73 -0.63 12.01 8.12
C PHE A 73 -1.16 13.44 7.90
N LYS A 74 -0.35 14.33 7.31
CA LYS A 74 -0.81 15.67 6.92
C LYS A 74 -1.98 15.60 5.94
N LEU A 75 -1.90 14.70 4.96
CA LEU A 75 -2.93 14.53 3.94
C LEU A 75 -4.23 13.95 4.53
N VAL A 76 -4.14 12.99 5.44
CA VAL A 76 -5.29 12.48 6.21
C VAL A 76 -5.93 13.61 7.02
N GLY A 77 -5.13 14.37 7.77
CA GLY A 77 -5.63 15.51 8.54
C GLY A 77 -6.35 16.54 7.66
N PHE A 78 -5.79 16.82 6.48
CA PHE A 78 -6.40 17.71 5.50
C PHE A 78 -7.74 17.19 4.97
N MET A 79 -7.84 15.89 4.68
CA MET A 79 -9.07 15.23 4.20
C MET A 79 -10.22 15.29 5.23
N PHE A 80 -9.90 15.21 6.52
CA PHE A 80 -10.90 15.30 7.60
C PHE A 80 -11.16 16.72 8.10
N SER A 81 -10.37 17.71 7.68
CA SER A 81 -10.62 19.12 8.00
C SER A 81 -11.95 19.60 7.40
N LYS A 82 -12.52 20.66 7.98
CA LYS A 82 -13.79 21.25 7.50
C LYS A 82 -13.62 21.73 6.06
N GLY A 83 -14.21 20.99 5.12
CA GLY A 83 -14.35 21.38 3.72
C GLY A 83 -15.71 22.02 3.43
N GLU A 84 -15.83 22.68 2.28
CA GLU A 84 -17.11 23.15 1.78
C GLU A 84 -18.08 21.98 1.57
N LYS A 85 -19.27 22.07 2.15
CA LYS A 85 -20.33 21.07 2.00
C LYS A 85 -20.84 21.10 0.56
N LYS A 86 -20.45 20.13 -0.27
CA LYS A 86 -21.02 19.88 -1.61
C LYS A 86 -21.97 18.70 -1.60
N GLU A 87 -22.72 18.53 -2.69
CA GLU A 87 -23.62 17.39 -2.91
C GLU A 87 -22.96 16.05 -2.53
N PRO A 88 -23.71 15.12 -1.89
CA PRO A 88 -23.19 13.82 -1.53
C PRO A 88 -22.73 13.06 -2.79
N LEU A 89 -21.52 12.49 -2.73
CA LEU A 89 -21.00 11.69 -3.84
C LEU A 89 -21.82 10.41 -3.97
N LYS A 90 -22.50 10.26 -5.11
CA LYS A 90 -23.23 9.02 -5.43
C LYS A 90 -22.23 7.95 -5.83
N ILE A 91 -22.21 6.87 -5.04
CA ILE A 91 -21.34 5.71 -5.27
C ILE A 91 -22.24 4.55 -5.70
N SER A 92 -21.92 3.93 -6.84
CA SER A 92 -22.65 2.74 -7.28
C SER A 92 -22.36 1.53 -6.39
N VAL A 93 -23.29 0.59 -6.31
CA VAL A 93 -23.10 -0.66 -5.55
C VAL A 93 -21.85 -1.41 -6.00
N ARG A 94 -21.59 -1.47 -7.31
CA ARG A 94 -20.39 -2.09 -7.88
C ARG A 94 -19.10 -1.46 -7.35
N GLN A 95 -19.01 -0.13 -7.34
CA GLN A 95 -17.84 0.57 -6.81
C GLN A 95 -17.66 0.30 -5.31
N LYS A 96 -18.75 0.30 -4.54
CA LYS A 96 -18.72 0.01 -3.11
C LYS A 96 -18.16 -1.39 -2.85
N THR A 97 -18.60 -2.40 -3.59
CA THR A 97 -18.09 -3.78 -3.46
C THR A 97 -16.60 -3.86 -3.76
N VAL A 98 -16.15 -3.26 -4.87
CA VAL A 98 -14.73 -3.27 -5.26
C VAL A 98 -13.86 -2.58 -4.21
N PHE A 99 -14.27 -1.40 -3.73
CA PHE A 99 -13.51 -0.67 -2.72
C PHE A 99 -13.43 -1.40 -1.39
N THR A 100 -14.54 -2.00 -0.93
CA THR A 100 -14.53 -2.82 0.27
C THR A 100 -13.61 -4.03 0.12
N LEU A 101 -13.66 -4.72 -1.03
CA LEU A 101 -12.83 -5.89 -1.29
C LEU A 101 -11.34 -5.52 -1.27
N LEU A 102 -10.95 -4.44 -1.94
CA LEU A 102 -9.58 -3.96 -1.95
C LEU A 102 -9.10 -3.56 -0.54
N ALA A 103 -9.89 -2.78 0.19
CA ALA A 103 -9.56 -2.37 1.55
C ALA A 103 -9.44 -3.58 2.49
N PHE A 104 -10.31 -4.57 2.33
CA PHE A 104 -10.24 -5.81 3.08
C PHE A 104 -8.98 -6.62 2.75
N SER A 105 -8.61 -6.73 1.46
CA SER A 105 -7.37 -7.40 1.05
C SER A 105 -6.12 -6.76 1.67
N LEU A 106 -6.06 -5.42 1.75
CA LEU A 106 -4.94 -4.72 2.38
C LEU A 106 -4.77 -5.11 3.86
N ILE A 107 -5.87 -5.27 4.59
CA ILE A 107 -5.86 -5.66 6.00
C ILE A 107 -5.57 -7.16 6.14
N LEU A 108 -6.21 -7.99 5.32
CA LEU A 108 -6.04 -9.45 5.35
C LEU A 108 -4.57 -9.84 5.15
N ILE A 109 -3.91 -9.24 4.16
CA ILE A 109 -2.49 -9.48 3.87
C ILE A 109 -1.61 -8.97 5.02
N GLY A 110 -1.94 -7.82 5.62
CA GLY A 110 -1.17 -7.27 6.74
C GLY A 110 -1.28 -8.11 8.01
N VAL A 111 -2.48 -8.56 8.36
CA VAL A 111 -2.75 -9.36 9.57
C VAL A 111 -2.29 -10.81 9.41
N ALA A 112 -2.48 -11.39 8.23
CA ALA A 112 -2.10 -12.77 7.92
C ALA A 112 -1.04 -12.80 6.80
N PRO A 113 0.20 -12.33 7.07
CA PRO A 113 1.24 -12.24 6.05
C PRO A 113 1.63 -13.60 5.47
N MET A 114 1.48 -14.68 6.25
CA MET A 114 1.71 -16.05 5.77
C MET A 114 0.88 -16.42 4.52
N THR A 115 -0.25 -15.75 4.28
CA THR A 115 -1.08 -16.00 3.09
C THR A 115 -0.37 -15.68 1.77
N ILE A 116 0.53 -14.69 1.77
CA ILE A 116 1.24 -14.26 0.55
C ILE A 116 2.76 -14.42 0.65
N SER A 117 3.33 -14.33 1.86
CA SER A 117 4.78 -14.32 2.03
C SER A 117 5.47 -15.59 1.54
N ASN A 118 4.86 -16.77 1.73
CA ASN A 118 5.44 -18.03 1.23
C ASN A 118 5.56 -18.01 -0.29
N PHE A 119 4.49 -17.61 -0.98
CA PHE A 119 4.48 -17.47 -2.43
C PHE A 119 5.52 -16.44 -2.92
N LEU A 120 5.68 -15.33 -2.20
CA LEU A 120 6.68 -14.30 -2.53
C LEU A 120 8.12 -14.81 -2.39
N LEU A 121 8.39 -15.62 -1.36
CA LEU A 121 9.72 -16.19 -1.13
C LEU A 121 10.06 -17.26 -2.17
N ASP A 122 9.09 -18.13 -2.51
CA ASP A 122 9.24 -19.14 -3.56
C ASP A 122 9.46 -18.51 -4.94
N ALA A 123 8.69 -17.46 -5.27
CA ALA A 123 8.90 -16.71 -6.50
C ALA A 123 10.28 -16.01 -6.49
N GLY A 124 10.70 -15.48 -5.34
CA GLY A 124 12.01 -14.84 -5.19
C GLY A 124 13.17 -15.80 -5.39
N SER A 125 13.11 -17.02 -4.85
CA SER A 125 14.15 -18.04 -5.03
C SER A 125 14.25 -18.50 -6.48
N MET A 126 13.10 -18.69 -7.16
CA MET A 126 13.07 -19.00 -8.60
C MET A 126 13.67 -17.88 -9.46
N MET A 127 13.51 -16.60 -9.08
CA MET A 127 14.11 -15.48 -9.80
C MET A 127 15.64 -15.39 -9.61
N LEU A 128 16.15 -15.85 -8.48
CA LEU A 128 17.58 -15.85 -8.16
C LEU A 128 18.31 -17.07 -8.72
N ASP A 129 17.61 -18.19 -8.89
CA ASP A 129 18.15 -19.45 -9.41
C ASP A 129 17.95 -19.58 -10.94
N GLY A 130 18.81 -18.89 -11.69
CA GLY A 130 18.79 -18.94 -13.16
C GLY A 130 19.14 -20.31 -13.74
N GLU A 131 19.87 -21.16 -13.02
CA GLU A 131 20.24 -22.52 -13.44
C GLU A 131 19.01 -23.45 -13.48
N SER A 132 18.13 -23.33 -12.49
CA SER A 132 16.82 -24.03 -12.48
C SER A 132 15.93 -23.62 -13.65
N TYR A 133 15.94 -22.34 -14.05
CA TYR A 133 15.18 -21.87 -15.21
C TYR A 133 15.70 -22.48 -16.51
N VAL A 134 17.02 -22.52 -16.69
CA VAL A 134 17.66 -23.14 -17.87
C VAL A 134 17.36 -24.64 -17.92
N THR A 135 17.45 -25.35 -16.80
CA THR A 135 17.16 -26.79 -16.72
C THR A 135 15.68 -27.11 -17.02
N MET A 136 14.77 -26.23 -16.62
CA MET A 136 13.33 -26.36 -16.90
C MET A 136 13.01 -26.12 -18.39
N LEU A 137 13.77 -25.26 -19.08
CA LEU A 137 13.62 -25.01 -20.52
C LEU A 137 14.27 -26.07 -21.39
N VAL A 138 15.44 -26.56 -20.99
CA VAL A 138 16.19 -27.57 -21.75
C VAL A 138 15.57 -28.96 -21.57
N GLY A 139 14.70 -29.13 -20.57
CA GLY A 139 14.09 -30.40 -20.22
C GLY A 139 15.18 -31.32 -19.67
N GLY A 140 15.38 -31.25 -18.35
CA GLY A 140 16.44 -31.99 -17.64
C GLY A 140 16.69 -33.41 -18.12
#